data_AF-A0A2P4S3M6-F1
#
_entry.id   AF-A0A2P4S3M6-F1
#
_cell.length_a   1.000
_cell.length_b   1.000
_cell.length_c   1.000
_cell.angle_alpha   90.00
_cell.angle_beta   90.00
_cell.angle_gamma   90.00
#
_symmetry.space_group_name_H-M   'P 1'
#
loop_
_entity.id
_entity.type
_entity.pdbx_description
1 polymer ?
#
loop_
_entity_poly.entity_id
_entity_poly.type
_entity_poly.pdbx_seq_one_letter_code
_entity_poly.pdbx_strand_id
1 'polypeptide(L)'
;EQLLERKGGWNQLFDVIQRELCARPDDIYLNVRLVALYRSNNRLRDAVLHCQEAEKKIPVDSSLEWCSCVIKTLEDYLESVRDVESDKNSWRAIRKDHLLACSGLVKLTLASRDVRESRGALERYCFNCSVLETKEKLNVASGLQNL
;
A
#
# COMPACT_ATOMS: atom_id res chain seq x y z
N GLU A 1 -29.53 33.57 -1.22
CA GLU A 1 -28.56 32.75 -1.97
C GLU A 1 -28.23 31.53 -1.13
N GLN A 2 -28.67 30.35 -1.57
CA GLN A 2 -28.51 29.09 -0.85
C GLN A 2 -27.80 28.08 -1.75
N LEU A 3 -26.85 27.37 -1.14
CA LEU A 3 -26.48 25.98 -1.42
C LEU A 3 -25.67 25.68 -2.70
N LEU A 4 -24.35 25.88 -2.60
CA LEU A 4 -23.40 24.93 -3.18
C LEU A 4 -22.76 24.14 -2.03
N GLU A 5 -23.53 23.19 -1.48
CA GLU A 5 -22.95 22.14 -0.67
C GLU A 5 -21.93 21.38 -1.52
N ARG A 6 -20.67 21.52 -1.11
CA ARG A 6 -19.44 20.95 -1.68
C ARG A 6 -19.38 19.42 -1.49
N LYS A 7 -20.43 18.68 -1.89
CA LYS A 7 -20.53 17.21 -1.80
C LYS A 7 -20.28 16.48 -3.13
N GLY A 8 -20.05 17.19 -4.24
CA GLY A 8 -19.89 16.58 -5.58
C GLY A 8 -18.47 16.12 -5.95
N GLY A 9 -17.42 16.63 -5.30
CA GLY A 9 -16.04 16.50 -5.80
C GLY A 9 -15.48 15.08 -5.78
N TRP A 10 -15.67 14.34 -4.68
CA TRP A 10 -15.14 12.98 -4.55
C TRP A 10 -15.85 11.99 -5.48
N ASN A 11 -17.19 11.97 -5.46
CA ASN A 11 -18.00 11.08 -6.31
C ASN A 11 -17.69 11.30 -7.80
N GLN A 12 -17.66 12.57 -8.24
CA GLN A 12 -17.42 12.89 -9.64
C GLN A 12 -16.00 12.49 -10.09
N LEU A 13 -14.98 12.77 -9.26
CA LEU A 13 -13.60 12.39 -9.58
C LEU A 13 -13.42 10.87 -9.56
N PHE A 14 -14.05 10.19 -8.60
CA PHE A 14 -14.06 8.73 -8.50
C PHE A 14 -14.66 8.09 -9.74
N ASP A 15 -15.84 8.54 -10.17
CA ASP A 15 -16.54 8.01 -11.35
C ASP A 15 -15.75 8.18 -12.64
N VAL A 16 -15.08 9.33 -12.80
CA VAL A 16 -14.23 9.61 -13.97
C VAL A 16 -13.03 8.66 -13.98
N ILE A 17 -12.32 8.51 -12.87
CA ILE A 17 -11.14 7.63 -12.81
C ILE A 17 -11.54 6.16 -13.02
N GLN A 18 -12.63 5.71 -12.39
CA GLN A 18 -13.13 4.34 -12.56
C GLN A 18 -13.51 4.04 -14.02
N ARG A 19 -14.18 4.98 -14.70
CA ARG A 19 -14.56 4.81 -16.11
C ARG A 19 -13.34 4.68 -17.01
N GLU A 20 -12.33 5.54 -16.82
CA GLU A 20 -11.11 5.48 -17.60
C GLU A 20 -10.31 4.20 -17.33
N LEU A 21 -10.24 3.76 -16.07
CA LEU A 21 -9.61 2.48 -15.69
C LEU A 21 -10.34 1.26 -16.25
N CYS A 22 -11.65 1.35 -16.49
CA CYS A 22 -12.39 0.28 -17.15
C CYS A 22 -11.91 0.09 -18.60
N ALA A 23 -11.60 1.19 -19.29
CA ALA A 23 -11.05 1.15 -20.64
C ALA A 23 -9.55 0.79 -20.69
N ARG A 24 -8.78 1.22 -19.66
CA ARG A 24 -7.33 1.08 -19.59
C ARG A 24 -6.90 0.62 -18.18
N PRO A 25 -7.10 -0.66 -17.85
CA PRO A 25 -6.91 -1.14 -16.48
C PRO A 25 -5.44 -1.20 -16.03
N ASP A 26 -4.52 -1.22 -17.00
CA ASP A 26 -3.07 -1.24 -16.82
C ASP A 26 -2.44 0.17 -16.79
N ASP A 27 -3.25 1.24 -16.88
CA ASP A 27 -2.78 2.63 -16.80
C ASP A 27 -2.28 2.95 -15.38
N ILE A 28 -0.96 2.94 -15.20
CA ILE A 28 -0.29 3.16 -13.92
C ILE A 28 -0.73 4.48 -13.27
N TYR A 29 -0.82 5.56 -14.06
CA TYR A 29 -1.13 6.89 -13.53
C TYR A 29 -2.55 6.95 -12.98
N LEU A 30 -3.51 6.35 -13.68
CA LEU A 30 -4.89 6.28 -13.20
C LEU A 30 -5.03 5.40 -11.94
N ASN A 31 -4.31 4.29 -11.86
CA ASN A 31 -4.29 3.43 -10.67
C ASN A 31 -3.69 4.18 -9.46
N VAL A 32 -2.55 4.85 -9.62
CA VAL A 32 -1.93 5.69 -8.56
C VAL A 32 -2.90 6.77 -8.08
N ARG A 33 -3.60 7.44 -9.00
CA ARG A 33 -4.59 8.46 -8.65
C ARG A 33 -5.78 7.91 -7.89
N LEU A 34 -6.27 6.72 -8.26
CA LEU A 34 -7.39 6.10 -7.56
C LEU A 34 -6.99 5.68 -6.13
N VAL A 35 -5.81 5.11 -5.95
CA VAL A 35 -5.25 4.79 -4.61
C VAL A 35 -5.13 6.05 -3.76
N ALA A 36 -4.57 7.13 -4.32
CA ALA A 36 -4.45 8.41 -3.61
C ALA A 36 -5.82 8.96 -3.19
N LEU A 37 -6.84 8.83 -4.04
CA LEU A 37 -8.21 9.25 -3.76
C LEU A 37 -8.86 8.42 -2.65
N TYR A 38 -8.62 7.10 -2.59
CA TYR A 38 -9.07 6.29 -1.46
C TYR A 38 -8.40 6.71 -0.16
N ARG A 39 -7.08 6.95 -0.18
CA ARG A 39 -6.30 7.36 0.99
C ARG A 39 -6.74 8.73 1.53
N SER A 40 -6.97 9.72 0.66
CA SER A 40 -7.45 11.06 1.08
C SER A 40 -8.81 11.04 1.75
N ASN A 41 -9.60 9.98 1.54
CA ASN A 41 -10.94 9.80 2.08
C ASN A 41 -11.00 8.78 3.22
N ASN A 42 -9.84 8.42 3.80
CA ASN A 42 -9.71 7.47 4.90
C ASN A 42 -10.27 6.06 4.58
N ARG A 43 -10.31 5.69 3.28
CA ARG A 43 -10.78 4.38 2.80
C ARG A 43 -9.60 3.44 2.56
N LEU A 44 -8.77 3.23 3.59
CA LEU A 44 -7.52 2.47 3.47
C LEU A 44 -7.74 1.02 3.02
N ARG A 45 -8.81 0.36 3.48
CA ARG A 45 -9.14 -1.00 3.05
C ARG A 45 -9.43 -1.09 1.55
N ASP A 46 -10.16 -0.11 1.01
CA ASP A 46 -10.46 -0.07 -0.42
C ASP A 46 -9.22 0.25 -1.25
N ALA A 47 -8.33 1.09 -0.72
CA ALA A 47 -7.03 1.35 -1.33
C ALA A 47 -6.18 0.07 -1.44
N VAL A 48 -6.11 -0.73 -0.36
CA VAL A 48 -5.39 -2.01 -0.34
C VAL A 48 -5.99 -3.01 -1.33
N LEU A 49 -7.32 -3.17 -1.31
CA LEU A 49 -8.01 -4.06 -2.26
C LEU A 49 -7.74 -3.65 -3.71
N HIS A 50 -7.76 -2.34 -3.99
CA HIS A 50 -7.47 -1.85 -5.33
C HIS A 50 -6.03 -2.16 -5.75
N CYS A 51 -5.04 -1.98 -4.87
CA CYS A 51 -3.65 -2.37 -5.15
C CYS A 51 -3.52 -3.86 -5.49
N GLN A 52 -4.16 -4.74 -4.71
CA GLN A 52 -4.12 -6.19 -4.93
C GLN A 52 -4.77 -6.61 -6.25
N GLU A 53 -5.88 -5.97 -6.63
CA GLU A 53 -6.53 -6.23 -7.92
C GLU A 53 -5.73 -5.67 -9.10
N ALA A 54 -5.15 -4.48 -8.95
CA ALA A 54 -4.30 -3.86 -9.96
C ALA A 54 -3.02 -4.68 -10.19
N GLU A 55 -2.44 -5.27 -9.15
CA GLU A 55 -1.21 -6.08 -9.23
C GLU A 55 -1.35 -7.29 -10.18
N LYS A 56 -2.56 -7.83 -10.34
CA LYS A 56 -2.85 -8.91 -11.30
C LYS A 56 -2.60 -8.51 -12.75
N LYS A 57 -2.56 -7.21 -13.05
CA LYS A 57 -2.37 -6.63 -14.38
C LYS A 57 -1.08 -5.81 -14.48
N ILE A 58 -0.70 -5.14 -13.39
CA ILE A 58 0.46 -4.26 -13.30
C ILE A 58 1.36 -4.78 -12.17
N PRO A 59 2.45 -5.50 -12.48
CA PRO A 59 3.42 -5.92 -11.47
C PRO A 59 3.85 -4.75 -10.57
N VAL A 60 4.00 -4.98 -9.27
CA VAL A 60 4.33 -3.93 -8.30
C VAL A 60 5.64 -3.20 -8.62
N ASP A 61 6.57 -3.87 -9.31
CA ASP A 61 7.85 -3.36 -9.77
C ASP A 61 7.81 -2.78 -11.20
N SER A 62 6.62 -2.48 -11.73
CA SER A 62 6.48 -1.86 -13.07
C SER A 62 7.00 -0.42 -13.13
N SER A 63 6.95 0.31 -12.02
CA SER A 63 7.51 1.66 -11.93
C SER A 63 7.79 2.06 -10.47
N LEU A 64 8.73 2.99 -10.26
CA LEU A 64 9.03 3.53 -8.93
C LEU A 64 7.81 4.22 -8.30
N GLU A 65 7.01 4.92 -9.11
CA GLU A 65 5.82 5.64 -8.65
C GLU A 65 4.75 4.65 -8.16
N TRP A 66 4.45 3.62 -8.94
CA TRP A 66 3.50 2.58 -8.57
C TRP A 66 3.96 1.83 -7.32
N CYS A 67 5.20 1.38 -7.32
CA CYS A 67 5.79 0.63 -6.21
C CYS A 67 5.73 1.43 -4.90
N SER A 68 6.11 2.71 -4.94
CA SER A 68 6.04 3.61 -3.77
C SER A 68 4.60 3.85 -3.31
N CYS A 69 3.66 3.98 -4.24
CA CYS A 69 2.24 4.14 -3.95
C CYS A 69 1.68 2.92 -3.19
N VAL A 70 1.97 1.71 -3.67
CA VAL A 70 1.55 0.45 -3.04
C VAL A 70 2.17 0.33 -1.64
N ILE A 71 3.48 0.52 -1.50
CA ILE A 71 4.17 0.45 -0.20
C ILE A 71 3.52 1.39 0.80
N LYS A 72 3.32 2.66 0.42
CA LYS A 72 2.77 3.66 1.34
C LYS A 72 1.34 3.33 1.77
N THR A 73 0.55 2.75 0.86
CA THR A 73 -0.82 2.33 1.13
C THR A 73 -0.87 1.19 2.15
N LEU A 74 0.01 0.19 1.99
CA LEU A 74 0.10 -0.94 2.90
C LEU A 74 0.61 -0.51 4.27
N GLU A 75 1.60 0.40 4.34
CA GLU A 75 2.07 0.99 5.60
C GLU A 75 0.96 1.70 6.36
N ASP A 76 0.22 2.58 5.68
CA ASP A 76 -0.87 3.33 6.30
C ASP A 76 -1.98 2.40 6.81
N TYR A 77 -2.32 1.34 6.04
CA TYR A 77 -3.28 0.34 6.49
C TYR A 77 -2.78 -0.44 7.71
N LEU A 78 -1.55 -0.96 7.68
CA LEU A 78 -0.95 -1.71 8.79
C LEU A 78 -0.83 -0.88 10.07
N GLU A 79 -0.63 0.44 9.95
CA GLU A 79 -0.69 1.36 11.08
C GLU A 79 -2.11 1.45 11.65
N SER A 80 -3.13 1.55 10.79
CA SER A 80 -4.53 1.69 11.20
C SER A 80 -5.11 0.47 11.89
N VAL A 81 -4.64 -0.74 11.55
CA VAL A 81 -5.16 -2.01 12.10
C VAL A 81 -4.36 -2.57 13.26
N ARG A 82 -3.38 -1.82 13.80
CA ARG A 82 -2.39 -2.30 14.77
C ARG A 82 -2.98 -2.91 16.05
N ASP A 83 -4.18 -2.48 16.46
CA ASP A 83 -4.81 -2.87 17.73
C ASP A 83 -6.07 -3.74 17.57
N VAL A 84 -6.46 -4.11 16.35
CA VAL A 84 -7.73 -4.80 16.09
C VAL A 84 -7.53 -6.31 15.94
N GLU A 85 -7.99 -7.06 16.93
CA GLU A 85 -7.76 -8.51 17.04
C GLU A 85 -8.40 -9.35 15.91
N SER A 86 -9.53 -8.88 15.36
CA SER A 86 -10.25 -9.55 14.27
C SER A 86 -9.49 -9.53 12.93
N ASP A 87 -8.48 -8.68 12.78
CA ASP A 87 -7.74 -8.51 11.53
C ASP A 87 -6.37 -9.22 11.51
N LYS A 88 -6.04 -10.08 12.49
CA LYS A 88 -4.72 -10.76 12.56
C LYS A 88 -4.35 -11.58 11.32
N ASN A 89 -5.33 -12.19 10.64
CA ASN A 89 -5.08 -12.93 9.38
C ASN A 89 -4.95 -11.99 8.18
N SER A 90 -5.77 -10.95 8.11
CA SER A 90 -5.67 -9.88 7.09
C SER A 90 -4.31 -9.19 7.19
N TRP A 91 -3.92 -8.79 8.39
CA TRP A 91 -2.65 -8.14 8.67
C TRP A 91 -1.44 -8.96 8.22
N ARG A 92 -1.43 -10.29 8.44
CA ARG A 92 -0.30 -11.14 7.99
C ARG A 92 -0.18 -11.16 6.46
N ALA A 93 -1.31 -11.25 5.75
CA ALA A 93 -1.32 -11.21 4.30
C ALA A 93 -0.83 -9.84 3.78
N ILE A 94 -1.40 -8.74 4.28
CA ILE A 94 -1.00 -7.38 3.89
C ILE A 94 0.47 -7.11 4.21
N ARG A 95 0.96 -7.64 5.33
CA ARG A 95 2.38 -7.55 5.70
C ARG A 95 3.29 -8.24 4.69
N LYS A 96 2.91 -9.43 4.23
CA LYS A 96 3.65 -10.16 3.21
C LYS A 96 3.69 -9.35 1.91
N ASP A 97 2.54 -8.80 1.51
CA ASP A 97 2.44 -7.95 0.31
C ASP A 97 3.35 -6.71 0.44
N HIS A 98 3.43 -6.11 1.64
CA HIS A 98 4.32 -4.97 1.91
C HIS A 98 5.79 -5.33 1.73
N LEU A 99 6.23 -6.51 2.20
CA LEU A 99 7.61 -6.96 2.01
C LEU A 99 7.95 -7.22 0.54
N LEU A 100 7.02 -7.83 -0.19
CA LEU A 100 7.19 -8.07 -1.63
C LEU A 100 7.31 -6.75 -2.39
N ALA A 101 6.44 -5.78 -2.10
CA ALA A 101 6.52 -4.45 -2.68
C ALA A 101 7.85 -3.75 -2.34
N CYS A 102 8.30 -3.80 -1.08
CA CYS A 102 9.60 -3.23 -0.70
C CYS A 102 10.78 -3.92 -1.44
N SER A 103 10.71 -5.24 -1.65
CA SER A 103 11.71 -5.94 -2.47
C SER A 103 11.72 -5.43 -3.91
N GLY A 104 10.55 -5.20 -4.51
CA GLY A 104 10.40 -4.57 -5.82
C GLY A 104 11.05 -3.18 -5.88
N LEU A 105 10.81 -2.35 -4.86
CA LEU A 105 11.42 -1.01 -4.77
C LEU A 105 12.95 -1.07 -4.73
N VAL A 106 13.51 -2.00 -3.95
CA VAL A 106 14.96 -2.22 -3.89
C VAL A 106 15.49 -2.62 -5.26
N LYS A 107 14.87 -3.59 -5.94
CA LYS A 107 15.26 -4.01 -7.30
C LYS A 107 15.25 -2.84 -8.28
N LEU A 108 14.17 -2.07 -8.30
CA LEU A 108 14.03 -0.90 -9.18
C LEU A 108 15.07 0.17 -8.89
N THR A 109 15.32 0.46 -7.62
CA THR A 109 16.31 1.48 -7.22
C THR A 109 17.72 1.04 -7.60
N LEU A 110 18.06 -0.23 -7.38
CA LEU A 110 19.35 -0.81 -7.78
C LEU A 110 19.56 -0.83 -9.30
N ALA A 111 18.50 -1.07 -10.06
CA ALA A 111 18.56 -1.14 -11.52
C ALA A 111 18.70 0.24 -12.20
N SER A 112 18.27 1.32 -11.54
CA SER A 112 18.08 2.62 -12.18
C SER A 112 18.92 3.77 -11.62
N ARG A 113 19.63 3.60 -10.49
CA ARG A 113 20.18 4.74 -9.73
C ARG A 113 21.56 4.54 -9.11
N ASP A 114 22.15 5.65 -8.68
CA ASP A 114 23.42 5.75 -7.95
C ASP A 114 23.42 4.94 -6.64
N VAL A 115 24.62 4.54 -6.22
CA VAL A 115 24.89 3.69 -5.04
C VAL A 115 24.25 4.24 -3.75
N ARG A 116 24.12 5.56 -3.60
CA ARG A 116 23.54 6.20 -2.41
C ARG A 116 22.04 5.96 -2.27
N GLU A 117 21.30 6.06 -3.37
CA GLU A 117 19.85 5.83 -3.38
C GLU A 117 19.54 4.35 -3.18
N SER A 118 20.36 3.49 -3.78
CA SER A 118 20.36 2.04 -3.57
C SER A 118 20.54 1.66 -2.10
N ARG A 119 21.50 2.29 -1.41
CA ARG A 119 21.71 2.11 0.04
C ARG A 119 20.48 2.52 0.85
N GLY A 120 19.88 3.67 0.58
CA GLY A 120 18.69 4.14 1.31
C GLY A 120 17.49 3.21 1.16
N ALA A 121 17.28 2.64 -0.03
CA ALA A 121 16.25 1.64 -0.27
C ALA A 121 16.50 0.34 0.53
N LEU A 122 17.75 -0.13 0.56
CA LEU A 122 18.15 -1.29 1.35
C LEU A 122 17.99 -1.07 2.86
N GLU A 123 18.37 0.09 3.38
CA GLU A 123 18.20 0.42 4.81
C GLU A 123 16.72 0.43 5.22
N ARG A 124 15.83 0.98 4.38
CA ARG A 124 14.37 0.92 4.60
C ARG A 124 13.85 -0.51 4.61
N TYR A 125 14.29 -1.33 3.66
CA TYR A 125 13.89 -2.73 3.58
C TYR A 125 14.34 -3.49 4.84
N CYS A 126 15.62 -3.37 5.22
CA CYS A 126 16.18 -4.02 6.40
C CYS A 126 15.46 -3.58 7.69
N PHE A 127 15.17 -2.28 7.85
CA PHE A 127 14.43 -1.77 9.00
C PHE A 127 13.03 -2.41 9.10
N ASN A 128 12.29 -2.45 7.98
CA ASN A 128 10.97 -3.09 7.94
C ASN A 128 11.04 -4.59 8.27
N CYS A 129 12.06 -5.31 7.81
CA CYS A 129 12.32 -6.70 8.18
C CYS A 129 12.60 -6.89 9.68
N SER A 130 13.45 -6.05 10.30
CA SER A 130 13.76 -6.16 11.73
C SER A 130 12.55 -5.86 12.63
N VAL A 131 11.66 -4.96 12.21
CA VAL A 131 10.39 -4.69 12.90
C VAL A 131 9.44 -5.90 12.82
N LEU A 132 9.57 -6.76 11.81
CA LEU A 132 8.78 -7.99 11.70
C LEU A 132 9.22 -9.04 12.70
N GLU A 133 10.51 -9.34 12.73
CA GLU A 133 11.06 -10.35 13.62
C GLU A 133 10.78 -10.02 15.09
N THR A 134 10.86 -8.75 15.46
CA THR A 134 10.54 -8.29 16.82
C THR A 134 9.05 -8.46 17.15
N LYS A 135 8.13 -8.14 16.22
CA LYS A 135 6.69 -8.35 16.43
C LYS A 135 6.29 -9.82 16.47
N GLU A 136 6.89 -10.68 15.64
CA GLU A 136 6.62 -12.12 15.70
C GLU A 136 7.06 -12.70 17.05
N LYS A 137 8.23 -12.31 17.55
CA LYS A 137 8.72 -12.71 18.88
C LYS A 137 7.79 -12.25 20.00
N LEU A 138 7.26 -11.02 19.93
CA LEU A 138 6.30 -10.49 20.91
C LEU A 138 4.93 -11.21 20.86
N ASN A 139 4.45 -11.56 19.66
CA ASN A 139 3.20 -12.30 19.50
C ASN A 139 3.30 -13.75 19.99
N VAL A 140 4.45 -14.41 19.79
CA VAL A 140 4.72 -15.73 20.38
C VAL A 140 4.79 -15.63 21.90
N ALA A 141 5.46 -14.61 22.44
CA ALA A 141 5.57 -14.41 23.89
C ALA A 141 4.21 -14.13 24.57
N SER A 142 3.35 -13.31 23.95
CA SER A 142 1.99 -13.04 24.46
C SER A 142 1.03 -14.22 24.32
N GLY A 143 1.20 -15.06 23.28
CA GLY A 143 0.45 -16.31 23.14
C GLY A 143 0.79 -17.34 24.21
N LEU A 144 2.02 -17.34 24.73
CA LEU A 144 2.47 -18.23 25.81
C LEU A 144 2.03 -17.76 27.21
N GLN A 145 1.63 -16.50 27.39
CA GLN A 145 1.10 -15.98 28.67
C GLN A 145 -0.40 -16.27 28.87
N ASN A 146 -1.08 -16.77 27.83
CA ASN A 146 -2.50 -17.11 27.85
C ASN A 146 -2.77 -18.64 27.88
N LEU A 147 -1.75 -19.44 28.20
CA LEU A 147 -1.81 -20.90 28.43
C LEU A 147 -1.31 -21.20 29.85
#